data_AF-A0A259PMV5-F1
#
_entry.id   AF-A0A259PMV5-F1
#
_cell.length_a   1.000
_cell.length_b   1.000
_cell.length_c   1.000
_cell.angle_alpha   90.00
_cell.angle_beta   90.00
_cell.angle_gamma   90.00
#
_symmetry.space_group_name_H-M   'P 1'
#
loop_
_entity.id
_entity.type
_entity.pdbx_description
1 polymer ?
#
loop_
_entity_poly.entity_id
_entity_poly.type
_entity_poly.pdbx_seq_one_letter_code
_entity_poly.pdbx_strand_id
1 'polypeptide(L)' 'EMGGAGVEVMTGSHSAADFRKYAGLALEFGLRASRGSDFHSPQESRCDLGGLPPLPAYLAPIWELLH' A
#
# COMPACT_ATOMS: atom_id res chain seq x y z
N GLU A 1 11.90 -1.41 -20.29
CA GLU A 1 11.07 -1.29 -19.07
C GLU A 1 10.04 -2.40 -19.04
N MET A 2 9.55 -2.80 -17.86
CA MET A 2 8.58 -3.91 -17.69
C MET A 2 7.15 -3.42 -17.38
N GLY A 3 6.89 -2.12 -17.36
CA GLY A 3 5.54 -1.53 -17.26
C GLY A 3 4.91 -1.48 -15.86
N GLY A 4 5.67 -1.70 -14.79
CA GLY A 4 5.15 -1.60 -13.42
C GLY A 4 4.78 -0.17 -13.04
N ALA A 5 3.53 0.05 -12.60
CA ALA A 5 2.98 1.39 -12.33
C ALA A 5 2.69 1.66 -10.84
N GLY A 6 2.79 0.66 -9.97
CA GLY A 6 2.46 0.83 -8.56
C GLY A 6 3.08 -0.16 -7.60
N VAL A 7 2.95 0.14 -6.31
CA VAL A 7 3.50 -0.63 -5.19
C VAL A 7 2.55 -0.59 -3.99
N GLU A 8 2.43 -1.69 -3.26
CA GLU A 8 1.74 -1.66 -1.96
C GLU A 8 2.57 -0.90 -0.92
N VAL A 9 1.97 0.13 -0.34
CA VAL A 9 2.59 0.92 0.72
C VAL A 9 1.99 0.56 2.07
N MET A 10 0.66 0.65 2.16
CA MET A 10 -0.09 0.35 3.38
C MET A 10 -0.65 -1.07 3.28
N THR A 11 0.05 -2.05 3.81
CA THR A 11 -0.42 -3.46 3.83
C THR A 11 -0.45 -4.04 5.23
N GLY A 12 -1.38 -4.97 5.49
CA GLY A 12 -1.46 -5.69 6.77
C GLY A 12 -0.20 -6.49 7.09
N SER A 13 0.66 -6.68 6.08
CA SER A 13 1.92 -7.37 6.19
C SER A 13 3.12 -6.50 6.62
N HIS A 14 2.97 -5.17 6.62
CA HIS A 14 4.03 -4.20 6.90
C HIS A 14 4.01 -3.67 8.34
N SER A 15 5.19 -3.38 8.87
CA SER A 15 5.35 -2.54 10.06
C SER A 15 5.26 -1.05 9.71
N ALA A 16 5.22 -0.18 10.73
CA ALA A 16 5.30 1.27 10.52
C ALA A 16 6.62 1.72 9.85
N ALA A 17 7.71 0.97 10.04
CA ALA A 17 8.97 1.23 9.35
C ALA A 17 8.89 0.87 7.86
N ASP A 18 8.22 -0.23 7.54
CA ASP A 18 7.99 -0.65 6.16
C ASP A 18 7.09 0.35 5.43
N PHE A 19 6.04 0.87 6.06
CA PHE A 19 5.21 1.95 5.48
C PHE A 19 6.06 3.14 5.04
N ARG A 20 6.99 3.61 5.90
CA ARG A 20 7.88 4.74 5.57
C ARG A 20 8.83 4.38 4.42
N LYS A 21 9.41 3.19 4.45
CA LYS A 21 10.31 2.70 3.40
C LYS A 21 9.60 2.66 2.04
N TYR A 22 8.44 2.02 1.96
CA TYR A 22 7.71 1.88 0.70
C TYR A 22 7.05 3.17 0.23
N ALA A 23 6.66 4.07 1.14
CA ALA A 23 6.27 5.43 0.78
C ALA A 23 7.43 6.20 0.12
N GLY A 24 8.65 6.07 0.67
CA GLY A 24 9.86 6.65 0.07
C GLY A 24 10.13 6.09 -1.32
N LEU A 25 10.06 4.77 -1.49
CA LEU A 25 10.23 4.11 -2.79
C LEU A 25 9.16 4.54 -3.80
N ALA A 26 7.90 4.68 -3.38
CA ALA A 26 6.84 5.14 -4.27
C ALA A 26 7.14 6.55 -4.82
N LEU A 27 7.66 7.44 -3.99
CA LEU A 27 8.08 8.78 -4.41
C LEU A 27 9.33 8.76 -5.29
N GLU A 28 10.35 7.99 -4.90
CA GLU A 28 11.64 7.89 -5.61
C GLU A 28 11.46 7.39 -7.04
N PHE A 29 10.60 6.40 -7.23
CA PHE A 29 10.37 5.77 -8.53
C PHE A 29 9.11 6.25 -9.25
N GLY A 30 8.39 7.23 -8.69
CA GLY A 30 7.15 7.75 -9.29
C GLY A 30 6.03 6.71 -9.39
N LEU A 31 6.01 5.71 -8.51
CA LEU A 31 5.00 4.65 -8.49
C LEU A 31 3.72 5.12 -7.81
N ARG A 32 2.56 4.69 -8.31
CA ARG A 32 1.29 4.83 -7.58
C ARG A 32 1.26 3.91 -6.37
N ALA A 33 0.72 4.37 -5.27
CA ALA A 33 0.67 3.61 -4.03
C ALA A 33 -0.68 2.89 -3.84
N SER A 34 -0.61 1.64 -3.38
CA SER A 34 -1.78 0.84 -3.03
C SER A 34 -1.89 0.63 -1.52
N ARG A 35 -3.09 0.22 -1.10
CA ARG A 35 -3.43 -0.17 0.26
C ARG A 35 -4.27 -1.44 0.26
N GLY A 36 -3.93 -2.44 1.07
CA GLY A 36 -4.66 -3.71 1.16
C GLY A 36 -4.43 -4.41 2.50
N SER A 37 -5.48 -4.89 3.17
CA SER A 37 -5.35 -5.54 4.48
C SER A 37 -4.65 -6.89 4.42
N ASP A 38 -4.59 -7.52 3.24
CA ASP A 38 -4.08 -8.89 3.07
C ASP A 38 -4.86 -9.90 3.94
N PHE A 39 -6.17 -9.65 4.10
CA PHE A 39 -7.05 -10.45 4.96
C PHE A 39 -7.40 -11.78 4.32
N HIS A 40 -7.23 -12.86 5.08
CA HIS A 40 -7.56 -14.24 4.71
C HIS A 40 -8.64 -14.85 5.61
N SER A 41 -8.60 -14.54 6.91
CA SER A 41 -9.65 -14.90 7.91
C SER A 41 -9.50 -14.09 9.21
N PRO A 42 -10.54 -14.00 10.08
CA PRO A 42 -10.43 -13.29 11.35
C PRO A 42 -9.43 -13.90 12.34
N GLN A 43 -9.10 -15.19 12.20
CA GLN A 43 -8.19 -15.91 13.12
C GLN A 43 -6.73 -15.87 12.66
N GLU A 44 -6.49 -15.68 11.36
CA GLU A 44 -5.15 -15.73 10.77
C GLU A 44 -4.61 -14.34 10.42
N SER A 45 -5.48 -13.40 10.04
CA SER A 45 -5.04 -12.13 9.48
C SER A 45 -4.48 -11.20 10.53
N ARG A 46 -3.34 -10.57 10.22
CA ARG A 46 -2.73 -9.53 11.07
C ARG A 46 -3.55 -8.23 11.11
N CYS A 47 -4.34 -7.97 10.08
CA CYS A 47 -5.18 -6.79 9.95
C CYS A 47 -6.56 -7.18 9.44
N ASP A 48 -7.61 -6.65 10.08
CA ASP A 48 -8.98 -6.80 9.60
C ASP A 48 -9.24 -5.92 8.37
N LEU A 49 -10.34 -6.21 7.65
CA LEU A 49 -10.82 -5.40 6.54
C LEU A 49 -11.04 -3.95 7.01
N GLY A 50 -10.46 -2.99 6.29
CA GLY A 50 -10.57 -1.57 6.62
C GLY A 50 -9.76 -1.11 7.85
N GLY A 51 -9.07 -2.02 8.54
CA GLY A 51 -8.29 -1.71 9.76
C GLY A 51 -6.97 -0.96 9.52
N LEU A 52 -6.54 -0.83 8.27
CA LEU A 52 -5.31 -0.10 7.93
C LEU A 52 -5.50 1.43 7.98
N PRO A 53 -4.46 2.18 8.39
CA PRO A 53 -4.47 3.63 8.26
C PRO A 53 -4.73 4.08 6.80
N PRO A 54 -5.20 5.31 6.59
CA PRO A 54 -5.33 5.86 5.25
C PRO A 54 -3.98 5.89 4.54
N LEU A 55 -4.02 5.84 3.21
CA LEU A 55 -2.84 6.14 2.40
C LEU A 55 -2.42 7.60 2.70
N PRO A 56 -1.14 7.87 2.97
CA PRO A 56 -0.67 9.24 3.17
C PRO A 56 -1.02 10.14 1.98
N ALA A 57 -1.55 11.34 2.25
CA ALA A 57 -2.07 12.24 1.22
C ALA A 57 -1.03 12.72 0.18
N TYR A 58 0.26 12.58 0.49
CA TYR A 58 1.35 12.92 -0.44
C TYR A 58 1.68 11.79 -1.43
N LEU A 59 1.02 10.64 -1.33
CA LEU A 59 1.16 9.53 -2.27
C LEU A 59 -0.02 9.53 -3.24
N ALA A 60 0.26 9.35 -4.53
CA ALA A 60 -0.77 9.22 -5.53
C ALA A 60 -1.33 7.78 -5.52
N PRO A 61 -2.65 7.59 -5.31
CA PRO A 61 -3.21 6.26 -5.17
C PRO A 61 -3.35 5.51 -6.50
N ILE A 62 -3.20 4.18 -6.47
CA ILE A 62 -3.29 3.33 -7.67
C ILE A 62 -4.68 3.30 -8.30
N TRP A 63 -5.74 3.44 -7.50
CA TRP A 63 -7.12 3.39 -8.00
C TRP A 63 -7.48 4.57 -8.91
N GLU A 64 -6.70 5.65 -8.92
CA GLU A 64 -6.84 6.73 -9.93
C GLU A 64 -6.45 6.30 -11.34
N LEU A 65 -5.79 5.15 -11.52
CA LEU A 65 -5.50 4.59 -12.85
C LEU A 65 -6.55 3.57 -13.32
N LEU A 66 -7.48 3.18 -12.44
CA LEU A 66 -8.48 2.17 -12.72
C LEU A 66 -9.78 2.88 -13.06
N HIS A 67 -10.15 2.88 -14.33
CA HIS A 67 -11.40 3.42 -14.85
C HIS A 67 -12.12 2.35 -15.68
#